data_AF-A0A811Z5C2-F1
#
_entry.id   AF-A0A811Z5C2-F1
#
_cell.length_a   1.000
_cell.length_b   1.000
_cell.length_c   1.000
_cell.angle_alpha   90.00
_cell.angle_beta   90.00
_cell.angle_gamma   90.00
#
_symmetry.space_group_name_H-M   'P 1'
#
loop_
_entity.id
_entity.type
_entity.pdbx_description
1 polymer ?
#
loop_
_entity_poly.entity_id
_entity_poly.type
_entity_poly.pdbx_seq_one_letter_code
_entity_poly.pdbx_strand_id
1 'polypeptide(L)'
;MPVGCAAGDEESYDVCKELFDPILEDRPGGDEHKTGLNPDNLSRVRTGRSIRGFCLPPHCGRGERRALGKLAVEAPSSLAGDPAEQQQLIDDHVLFDKPMSPLLLASTPVHDWPDARGIWHNDNKTFPMWKGGDLKEVFPRFCNGLTRIEALFKSKNYEFTWNPHLGYILTRPSNLGTGLQAGVHIKLPHLGKHEKFPEVLKRLRLQKRGTGGVGTAAVRGVFEVSHADRLGFSEVELVQMVVDGVKLLIEMEQRLEQGQAIHDLVPAQK
;
A
#
# COMPACT_ATOMS: atom_id res chain seq x y z
N MET A 1 -6.05 12.23 6.84
CA MET A 1 -6.24 12.01 8.29
C MET A 1 -6.35 10.51 8.57
N PRO A 2 -6.06 10.01 9.78
CA PRO A 2 -6.39 8.63 10.14
C PRO A 2 -7.91 8.43 10.07
N VAL A 3 -8.34 7.24 9.64
CA VAL A 3 -9.77 6.91 9.46
C VAL A 3 -10.50 6.81 10.80
N GLY A 4 -9.82 6.42 11.87
CA GLY A 4 -10.39 6.34 13.22
C GLY A 4 -11.12 5.04 13.55
N CYS A 5 -11.30 4.13 12.59
CA CYS A 5 -11.91 2.81 12.80
C CYS A 5 -11.15 1.69 12.05
N ALA A 6 -11.44 0.45 12.44
CA ALA A 6 -10.90 -0.77 11.83
C ALA A 6 -11.95 -1.89 11.87
N ALA A 7 -11.92 -2.77 10.87
CA ALA A 7 -12.73 -3.98 10.80
C ALA A 7 -12.05 -5.14 11.54
N GLY A 8 -12.86 -5.94 12.26
CA GLY A 8 -12.41 -7.12 12.99
C GLY A 8 -12.45 -8.41 12.16
N ASP A 9 -13.28 -8.44 11.14
CA ASP A 9 -13.55 -9.56 10.23
C ASP A 9 -14.14 -9.04 8.90
N GLU A 10 -14.55 -9.92 8.00
CA GLU A 10 -15.17 -9.54 6.72
C GLU A 10 -16.55 -8.90 6.94
N GLU A 11 -17.33 -9.51 7.83
CA GLU A 11 -18.71 -9.18 8.16
C GLU A 11 -18.85 -7.80 8.80
N SER A 12 -17.80 -7.31 9.47
CA SER A 12 -17.72 -5.96 10.04
C SER A 12 -18.18 -4.87 9.07
N TYR A 13 -17.83 -4.99 7.78
CA TYR A 13 -18.19 -3.99 6.77
C TYR A 13 -19.67 -4.00 6.40
N ASP A 14 -20.39 -5.12 6.58
CA ASP A 14 -21.84 -5.21 6.34
C ASP A 14 -22.62 -4.92 7.61
N VAL A 15 -22.25 -5.55 8.73
CA VAL A 15 -22.92 -5.40 10.03
C VAL A 15 -22.86 -3.96 10.54
N CYS A 16 -21.72 -3.28 10.34
CA CYS A 16 -21.50 -1.90 10.77
C CYS A 16 -21.51 -0.91 9.59
N LYS A 17 -22.23 -1.21 8.50
CA LYS A 17 -22.26 -0.37 7.29
C LYS A 17 -22.71 1.07 7.55
N GLU A 18 -23.61 1.30 8.52
CA GLU A 18 -24.03 2.66 8.91
C GLU A 18 -22.87 3.52 9.43
N LEU A 19 -21.79 2.88 9.93
CA LEU A 19 -20.55 3.55 10.30
C LEU A 19 -19.56 3.60 9.13
N PHE A 20 -19.42 2.52 8.36
CA PHE A 20 -18.39 2.41 7.33
C PHE A 20 -18.74 3.12 6.02
N ASP A 21 -19.99 3.09 5.58
CA ASP A 21 -20.41 3.67 4.30
C ASP A 21 -20.16 5.19 4.25
N PRO A 22 -20.52 6.01 5.27
CA PRO A 22 -20.22 7.44 5.26
C PRO A 22 -18.71 7.75 5.25
N ILE A 23 -17.88 6.85 5.78
CA ILE A 23 -16.42 6.97 5.74
C ILE A 23 -15.86 6.68 4.33
N LEU A 24 -16.61 5.93 3.53
CA LEU A 24 -16.25 5.51 2.18
C LEU A 24 -16.88 6.39 1.10
N GLU A 25 -17.99 7.10 1.38
CA GLU A 25 -18.71 7.98 0.45
C GLU A 25 -17.82 9.05 -0.23
N ASP A 26 -16.82 9.57 0.48
CA ASP A 26 -15.87 10.57 -0.07
C ASP A 26 -14.89 9.98 -1.11
N ARG A 27 -14.95 8.68 -1.39
CA ARG A 27 -14.01 8.03 -2.32
C ARG A 27 -14.57 7.93 -3.73
N PRO A 28 -13.74 8.17 -4.76
CA PRO A 28 -14.18 8.00 -6.13
C PRO A 28 -14.48 6.53 -6.42
N GLY A 29 -15.43 6.30 -7.33
CA GLY A 29 -15.92 4.97 -7.71
C GLY A 29 -17.43 4.93 -7.56
N GLY A 30 -18.14 4.41 -8.55
CA GLY A 30 -19.56 4.12 -8.41
C GLY A 30 -19.80 2.92 -7.47
N ASP A 31 -20.95 2.28 -7.58
CA ASP A 31 -21.36 1.18 -6.69
C ASP A 31 -20.43 -0.06 -6.74
N GLU A 32 -19.55 -0.18 -7.75
CA GLU A 32 -18.65 -1.33 -7.95
C GLU A 32 -17.17 -0.94 -8.09
N HIS A 33 -16.31 -1.73 -7.45
CA HIS A 33 -14.86 -1.62 -7.52
C HIS A 33 -14.28 -2.38 -8.72
N LYS A 34 -13.37 -1.72 -9.43
CA LYS A 34 -12.61 -2.31 -10.54
C LYS A 34 -11.33 -2.95 -10.04
N THR A 35 -11.10 -4.22 -10.36
CA THR A 35 -9.79 -4.88 -10.17
C THR A 35 -9.18 -5.17 -11.54
N GLY A 36 -7.90 -4.88 -11.71
CA GLY A 36 -7.22 -5.05 -12.99
C GLY A 36 -5.71 -4.92 -12.83
N LEU A 37 -5.01 -6.05 -12.91
CA LEU A 37 -3.56 -6.16 -12.86
C LEU A 37 -2.99 -6.23 -14.30
N ASN A 38 -2.65 -5.09 -14.89
CA ASN A 38 -1.99 -5.01 -16.21
C ASN A 38 -0.66 -4.23 -16.10
N PRO A 39 0.49 -4.84 -16.43
CA PRO A 39 1.77 -4.28 -16.05
C PRO A 39 2.24 -3.09 -16.90
N ASP A 40 2.18 -1.87 -16.35
CA ASP A 40 3.00 -0.74 -16.78
C ASP A 40 3.37 0.21 -15.63
N ASN A 41 4.67 0.30 -15.30
CA ASN A 41 5.38 1.41 -14.64
C ASN A 41 5.26 1.69 -13.09
N LEU A 42 6.08 1.10 -12.17
CA LEU A 42 6.25 1.57 -10.76
C LEU A 42 7.62 1.26 -10.07
N SER A 43 8.09 2.07 -9.11
CA SER A 43 9.38 1.82 -8.40
C SER A 43 9.24 1.20 -7.01
N ARG A 44 8.07 1.35 -6.38
CA ARG A 44 7.66 0.60 -5.18
C ARG A 44 6.18 0.30 -5.25
N VAL A 45 5.83 -0.98 -5.11
CA VAL A 45 4.44 -1.47 -5.10
C VAL A 45 4.25 -2.37 -3.91
N ARG A 46 3.18 -2.15 -3.16
CA ARG A 46 2.70 -3.08 -2.14
C ARG A 46 1.18 -3.17 -2.19
N THR A 47 0.65 -4.29 -1.73
CA THR A 47 -0.77 -4.40 -1.41
C THR A 47 -0.96 -5.29 -0.18
N GLY A 48 -2.17 -5.30 0.37
CA GLY A 48 -2.59 -6.26 1.38
C GLY A 48 -3.59 -7.25 0.81
N ARG A 49 -3.61 -8.46 1.38
CA ARG A 49 -4.66 -9.46 1.16
C ARG A 49 -5.06 -10.05 2.50
N SER A 50 -6.36 -10.26 2.69
CA SER A 50 -6.92 -11.03 3.82
C SER A 50 -7.37 -12.39 3.30
N ILE A 51 -7.28 -13.43 4.12
CA ILE A 51 -7.77 -14.77 3.77
C ILE A 51 -9.20 -14.92 4.32
N ARG A 52 -10.14 -15.29 3.45
CA ARG A 52 -11.55 -15.49 3.80
C ARG A 52 -11.68 -16.59 4.87
N GLY A 53 -12.57 -16.38 5.84
CA GLY A 53 -12.80 -17.31 6.95
C GLY A 53 -11.86 -17.14 8.15
N PHE A 54 -11.02 -16.09 8.17
CA PHE A 54 -10.22 -15.71 9.34
C PHE A 54 -10.53 -14.27 9.75
N CYS A 55 -10.55 -14.03 11.06
CA CYS A 55 -10.64 -12.67 11.59
C CYS A 55 -9.43 -11.83 11.16
N LEU A 56 -9.65 -10.52 11.00
CA LEU A 56 -8.62 -9.53 10.71
C LEU A 56 -7.75 -9.27 11.96
N PRO A 57 -6.54 -8.67 11.79
CA PRO A 57 -5.61 -8.41 12.88
C PRO A 57 -6.21 -7.86 14.20
N PRO A 58 -7.19 -6.94 14.20
CA PRO A 58 -7.82 -6.45 15.43
C PRO A 58 -8.46 -7.51 16.30
N HIS A 59 -8.99 -8.57 15.70
CA HIS A 59 -9.80 -9.57 16.40
C HIS A 59 -9.23 -11.00 16.33
N CYS A 60 -8.27 -11.26 15.43
CA CYS A 60 -7.72 -12.59 15.24
C CYS A 60 -7.11 -13.19 16.53
N GLY A 61 -7.60 -14.37 16.90
CA GLY A 61 -7.05 -15.16 18.00
C GLY A 61 -5.65 -15.71 17.66
N ARG A 62 -4.90 -16.14 18.67
CA ARG A 62 -3.58 -16.80 18.45
C ARG A 62 -3.69 -18.03 17.55
N GLY A 63 -4.76 -18.81 17.67
CA GLY A 63 -5.00 -20.01 16.86
C GLY A 63 -5.16 -19.69 15.38
N GLU A 64 -6.06 -18.77 15.05
CA GLU A 64 -6.28 -18.27 13.69
C GLU A 64 -4.99 -17.69 13.09
N ARG A 65 -4.28 -16.86 13.85
CA ARG A 65 -3.03 -16.25 13.42
C ARG A 65 -1.95 -17.28 13.09
N ARG A 66 -1.81 -18.33 13.92
CA ARG A 66 -0.87 -19.44 13.69
C ARG A 66 -1.28 -20.29 12.49
N ALA A 67 -2.58 -20.50 12.27
CA ALA A 67 -3.08 -21.20 11.09
C ALA A 67 -2.74 -20.42 9.81
N LEU A 68 -2.95 -19.10 9.79
CA LEU A 68 -2.51 -18.22 8.71
C LEU A 68 -0.99 -18.26 8.51
N GLY A 69 -0.22 -18.22 9.59
CA GLY A 69 1.24 -18.33 9.55
C GLY A 69 1.71 -19.62 8.89
N LYS A 70 1.15 -20.78 9.27
CA LYS A 70 1.46 -22.07 8.65
C LYS A 70 1.11 -22.08 7.16
N LEU A 71 -0.09 -21.61 6.82
CA LEU A 71 -0.55 -21.55 5.44
C LEU A 71 0.36 -20.66 4.57
N ALA A 72 0.83 -19.55 5.12
CA ALA A 72 1.75 -18.62 4.46
C ALA A 72 3.17 -19.18 4.33
N VAL A 73 3.64 -20.07 5.22
CA VAL A 73 4.93 -20.77 5.12
C VAL A 73 4.90 -21.86 4.06
N GLU A 74 3.79 -22.57 3.95
CA GLU A 74 3.66 -23.68 3.02
C GLU A 74 3.35 -23.24 1.58
N ALA A 75 3.05 -21.97 1.32
CA ALA A 75 2.70 -21.46 -0.01
C ALA A 75 3.95 -21.05 -0.83
N PRO A 76 4.94 -20.32 -0.29
CA PRO A 76 6.26 -20.18 -0.86
C PRO A 76 7.32 -20.89 0.00
N SER A 77 7.99 -21.87 -0.57
CA SER A 77 8.99 -22.70 0.10
C SER A 77 10.26 -21.93 0.49
N SER A 78 10.21 -21.11 1.55
CA SER A 78 11.37 -20.60 2.32
C SER A 78 10.99 -19.53 3.37
N LEU A 79 10.36 -19.89 4.48
CA LEU A 79 10.15 -18.98 5.62
C LEU A 79 11.00 -19.45 6.82
N ALA A 80 12.25 -19.03 6.87
CA ALA A 80 13.07 -19.05 8.09
C ALA A 80 14.02 -17.85 8.03
N GLY A 81 13.99 -16.99 9.05
CA GLY A 81 14.93 -15.89 9.23
C GLY A 81 15.55 -15.97 10.61
N ASP A 82 16.87 -15.79 10.67
CA ASP A 82 17.66 -15.76 11.90
C ASP A 82 17.44 -14.41 12.62
N PRO A 83 17.28 -14.36 13.96
CA PRO A 83 17.25 -13.12 14.73
C PRO A 83 18.38 -12.12 14.41
N ALA A 84 19.56 -12.59 14.00
CA ALA A 84 20.68 -11.73 13.61
C ALA A 84 20.43 -10.94 12.32
N GLU A 85 19.52 -11.41 11.45
CA GLU A 85 19.17 -10.75 10.18
C GLU A 85 18.07 -9.68 10.35
N GLN A 86 17.37 -9.67 11.50
CA GLN A 86 16.20 -8.81 11.71
C GLN A 86 16.52 -7.31 11.56
N GLN A 87 17.58 -6.82 12.22
CA GLN A 87 17.93 -5.40 12.15
C GLN A 87 18.36 -5.01 10.73
N GLN A 88 19.15 -5.85 10.07
CA GLN A 88 19.54 -5.63 8.67
C GLN A 88 18.32 -5.61 7.75
N LEU A 89 17.33 -6.48 7.95
CA LEU A 89 16.10 -6.47 7.15
C LEU A 89 15.22 -5.24 7.43
N ILE A 90 15.24 -4.69 8.65
CA ILE A 90 14.58 -3.42 9.00
C ILE A 90 15.31 -2.25 8.31
N ASP A 91 16.64 -2.22 8.38
CA ASP A 91 17.49 -1.19 7.76
C ASP A 91 17.42 -1.27 6.22
N ASP A 92 17.25 -2.47 5.67
CA ASP A 92 16.96 -2.73 4.26
C ASP A 92 15.51 -2.36 3.91
N HIS A 93 14.72 -1.85 4.86
CA HIS A 93 13.26 -1.64 4.84
C HIS A 93 12.48 -2.76 4.13
N VAL A 94 12.88 -4.01 4.39
CA VAL A 94 12.21 -5.24 3.96
C VAL A 94 11.26 -5.71 5.07
N LEU A 95 11.72 -5.73 6.32
CA LEU A 95 10.97 -6.20 7.48
C LEU A 95 10.27 -5.05 8.23
N PHE A 96 9.10 -5.35 8.80
CA PHE A 96 8.38 -4.45 9.71
C PHE A 96 8.71 -4.78 11.16
N ASP A 97 8.95 -3.74 11.96
CA ASP A 97 9.21 -3.88 13.40
C ASP A 97 7.90 -3.97 14.20
N LYS A 98 8.02 -4.27 15.50
CA LYS A 98 6.90 -4.26 16.45
C LYS A 98 6.13 -2.94 16.28
N PRO A 99 4.82 -2.99 16.01
CA PRO A 99 4.06 -1.79 15.73
C PRO A 99 3.95 -0.94 17.00
N MET A 100 4.63 0.21 17.00
CA MET A 100 4.57 1.21 18.08
C MET A 100 3.65 2.40 17.74
N SER A 101 3.02 2.38 16.57
CA SER A 101 2.06 3.41 16.18
C SER A 101 0.84 3.38 17.11
N PRO A 102 0.42 4.52 17.70
CA PRO A 102 -0.76 4.58 18.56
C PRO A 102 -2.03 3.99 17.91
N LEU A 103 -2.18 4.16 16.59
CA LEU A 103 -3.32 3.61 15.84
C LEU A 103 -3.33 2.09 15.83
N LEU A 104 -2.16 1.45 15.71
CA LEU A 104 -2.05 -0.01 15.72
C LEU A 104 -2.13 -0.55 17.14
N LEU A 105 -1.51 0.13 18.11
CA LEU A 105 -1.59 -0.25 19.52
C LEU A 105 -3.03 -0.22 20.05
N ALA A 106 -3.83 0.77 19.62
CA ALA A 106 -5.23 0.91 20.05
C ALA A 106 -6.19 -0.07 19.36
N SER A 107 -5.82 -0.62 18.20
CA SER A 107 -6.73 -1.43 17.37
C SER A 107 -6.30 -2.88 17.20
N THR A 108 -5.04 -3.23 17.48
CA THR A 108 -4.50 -4.57 17.23
C THR A 108 -3.88 -5.14 18.50
N PRO A 109 -4.17 -6.39 18.90
CA PRO A 109 -3.51 -7.05 20.01
C PRO A 109 -2.02 -7.29 19.70
N VAL A 110 -1.19 -6.33 20.09
CA VAL A 110 0.28 -6.38 19.98
C VAL A 110 0.94 -7.16 21.11
N HIS A 111 0.17 -7.60 22.11
CA HIS A 111 0.67 -8.30 23.30
C HIS A 111 1.31 -9.65 22.97
N ASP A 112 0.78 -10.38 21.99
CA ASP A 112 1.35 -11.67 21.57
C ASP A 112 2.56 -11.51 20.61
N TRP A 113 3.07 -10.30 20.37
CA TRP A 113 4.22 -10.14 19.46
C TRP A 113 5.48 -10.86 20.01
N PRO A 114 6.25 -11.61 19.19
CA PRO A 114 6.18 -11.78 17.73
C PRO A 114 5.43 -13.04 17.23
N ASP A 115 4.60 -13.69 18.05
CA ASP A 115 3.94 -14.97 17.72
C ASP A 115 3.25 -14.97 16.35
N ALA A 116 3.59 -15.92 15.48
CA ALA A 116 3.05 -16.09 14.13
C ALA A 116 3.18 -14.86 13.20
N ARG A 117 4.21 -14.02 13.40
CA ARG A 117 4.61 -12.96 12.47
C ARG A 117 5.95 -13.33 11.84
N GLY A 118 6.14 -12.91 10.60
CA GLY A 118 7.38 -13.15 9.87
C GLY A 118 7.35 -12.45 8.51
N ILE A 119 8.47 -12.54 7.80
CA ILE A 119 8.59 -12.07 6.43
C ILE A 119 9.07 -13.21 5.54
N TRP A 120 8.38 -13.38 4.42
CA TRP A 120 8.94 -14.11 3.29
C TRP A 120 9.55 -13.09 2.34
N HIS A 121 10.70 -13.37 1.76
CA HIS A 121 11.19 -12.65 0.59
C HIS A 121 11.92 -13.62 -0.35
N ASN A 122 12.00 -13.29 -1.63
CA ASN A 122 12.85 -14.03 -2.55
C ASN A 122 14.34 -13.75 -2.27
N ASP A 123 15.25 -14.60 -2.77
CA ASP A 123 16.70 -14.48 -2.53
C ASP A 123 17.26 -13.10 -2.90
N ASN A 124 16.73 -12.52 -3.98
CA ASN A 124 17.12 -11.19 -4.47
C ASN A 124 16.51 -10.03 -3.67
N LYS A 125 15.74 -10.28 -2.60
CA LYS A 125 15.03 -9.28 -1.79
C LYS A 125 14.22 -8.27 -2.62
N THR A 126 13.69 -8.71 -3.77
CA THR A 126 12.88 -7.88 -4.66
C THR A 126 11.39 -8.06 -4.37
N PHE A 127 10.92 -9.19 -3.86
CA PHE A 127 9.52 -9.41 -3.49
C PHE A 127 9.46 -9.86 -2.02
N PRO A 128 8.51 -9.40 -1.18
CA PRO A 128 7.19 -8.78 -1.44
C PRO A 128 7.15 -7.25 -1.43
N MET A 129 8.25 -6.59 -1.09
CA MET A 129 8.38 -5.13 -1.07
C MET A 129 9.58 -4.70 -1.88
N TRP A 130 9.38 -3.70 -2.73
CA TRP A 130 10.35 -3.34 -3.77
C TRP A 130 11.04 -2.02 -3.46
N LYS A 131 12.36 -2.00 -3.65
CA LYS A 131 13.20 -0.82 -3.55
C LYS A 131 14.15 -0.73 -4.73
N GLY A 132 13.95 0.28 -5.58
CA GLY A 132 14.87 0.58 -6.67
C GLY A 132 14.77 -0.45 -7.80
N GLY A 133 14.49 0.02 -9.01
CA GLY A 133 14.33 -0.82 -10.19
C GLY A 133 13.58 -0.07 -11.29
N ASP A 134 13.71 -0.56 -12.53
CA ASP A 134 12.96 -0.03 -13.67
C ASP A 134 11.47 -0.30 -13.44
N LEU A 135 10.69 0.77 -13.60
CA LEU A 135 9.23 0.80 -13.48
C LEU A 135 8.55 -0.31 -14.28
N LYS A 136 9.12 -0.68 -15.44
CA LYS A 136 8.60 -1.71 -16.35
C LYS A 136 8.78 -3.13 -15.87
N GLU A 137 9.69 -3.39 -14.92
CA GLU A 137 9.97 -4.74 -14.43
C GLU A 137 9.22 -5.06 -13.13
N VAL A 138 9.03 -4.04 -12.29
CA VAL A 138 8.49 -4.20 -10.93
C VAL A 138 7.02 -4.61 -10.96
N PHE A 139 6.18 -3.89 -11.72
CA PHE A 139 4.74 -4.12 -11.71
C PHE A 139 4.33 -5.47 -12.34
N PRO A 140 4.90 -5.95 -13.47
CA PRO A 140 4.63 -7.31 -13.95
C PRO A 140 5.07 -8.38 -12.97
N ARG A 141 6.22 -8.23 -12.30
CA ARG A 141 6.65 -9.21 -11.28
C ARG A 141 5.70 -9.21 -10.08
N PHE A 142 5.21 -8.04 -9.66
CA PHE A 142 4.20 -7.92 -8.61
C PHE A 142 2.88 -8.62 -8.99
N CYS A 143 2.35 -8.34 -10.19
CA CYS A 143 1.12 -8.97 -10.69
C CYS A 143 1.26 -10.49 -10.80
N ASN A 144 2.37 -10.96 -11.38
CA ASN A 144 2.67 -12.39 -11.50
C ASN A 144 2.83 -13.07 -10.14
N GLY A 145 3.51 -12.42 -9.20
CA GLY A 145 3.67 -12.90 -7.83
C GLY A 145 2.33 -13.07 -7.12
N LEU A 146 1.47 -12.04 -7.16
CA LEU A 146 0.14 -12.10 -6.56
C LEU A 146 -0.74 -13.19 -7.19
N THR A 147 -0.74 -13.29 -8.53
CA THR A 147 -1.51 -14.30 -9.26
C THR A 147 -1.09 -15.71 -8.85
N ARG A 148 0.21 -15.96 -8.72
CA ARG A 148 0.75 -17.25 -8.26
C ARG A 148 0.38 -17.55 -6.82
N ILE A 149 0.52 -16.56 -5.92
CA ILE A 149 0.13 -16.69 -4.52
C ILE A 149 -1.37 -17.02 -4.43
N GLU A 150 -2.23 -16.29 -5.14
CA GLU A 150 -3.67 -16.55 -5.14
C GLU A 150 -4.00 -17.96 -5.64
N ALA A 151 -3.36 -18.40 -6.73
CA ALA A 151 -3.54 -19.76 -7.25
C ALA A 151 -3.12 -20.84 -6.23
N LEU A 152 -2.03 -20.60 -5.48
CA LEU A 152 -1.57 -21.51 -4.42
C LEU A 152 -2.57 -21.58 -3.25
N PHE A 153 -3.10 -20.45 -2.79
CA PHE A 153 -4.15 -20.45 -1.76
C PHE A 153 -5.41 -21.17 -2.25
N LYS A 154 -5.86 -20.90 -3.49
CA LYS A 154 -7.01 -21.60 -4.08
C LYS A 154 -6.82 -23.10 -4.17
N SER A 155 -5.61 -23.57 -4.51
CA SER A 155 -5.29 -25.01 -4.53
C SER A 155 -5.42 -25.72 -3.17
N LYS A 156 -5.41 -24.94 -2.08
CA LYS A 156 -5.61 -25.41 -0.69
C LYS A 156 -7.01 -25.07 -0.15
N ASN A 157 -7.96 -24.73 -1.01
CA ASN A 157 -9.33 -24.30 -0.66
C ASN A 157 -9.39 -23.04 0.21
N TYR A 158 -8.43 -22.12 0.03
CA TYR A 158 -8.46 -20.79 0.64
C TYR A 158 -8.59 -19.72 -0.44
N GLU A 159 -9.33 -18.66 -0.13
CA GLU A 159 -9.55 -17.54 -1.03
C GLU A 159 -9.23 -16.22 -0.35
N PHE A 160 -8.92 -15.19 -1.15
CA PHE A 160 -8.84 -13.84 -0.61
C PHE A 160 -10.23 -13.28 -0.32
N THR A 161 -10.33 -12.52 0.76
CA THR A 161 -11.55 -11.77 1.10
C THR A 161 -11.75 -10.64 0.09
N TRP A 162 -12.77 -10.77 -0.76
CA TRP A 162 -13.09 -9.83 -1.83
C TRP A 162 -14.58 -9.81 -2.12
N ASN A 163 -15.14 -8.64 -2.44
CA ASN A 163 -16.49 -8.50 -2.99
C ASN A 163 -16.56 -7.39 -4.06
N PRO A 164 -17.61 -7.36 -4.90
CA PRO A 164 -17.71 -6.38 -6.00
C PRO A 164 -17.75 -4.92 -5.54
N HIS A 165 -18.32 -4.63 -4.37
CA HIS A 165 -18.50 -3.26 -3.89
C HIS A 165 -17.19 -2.68 -3.31
N LEU A 166 -16.52 -3.43 -2.44
CA LEU A 166 -15.37 -2.98 -1.64
C LEU A 166 -14.03 -3.48 -2.19
N GLY A 167 -14.03 -4.35 -3.20
CA GLY A 167 -12.82 -5.00 -3.68
C GLY A 167 -12.20 -5.90 -2.62
N TYR A 168 -10.86 -5.90 -2.51
CA TYR A 168 -10.16 -6.65 -1.48
C TYR A 168 -10.38 -6.03 -0.10
N ILE A 169 -10.85 -6.86 0.83
CA ILE A 169 -11.16 -6.45 2.21
C ILE A 169 -9.89 -6.45 3.06
N LEU A 170 -9.67 -5.34 3.77
CA LEU A 170 -8.54 -5.14 4.68
C LEU A 170 -8.99 -4.46 5.97
N THR A 171 -8.17 -4.55 7.01
CA THR A 171 -8.45 -4.02 8.36
C THR A 171 -8.87 -2.57 8.40
N ARG A 172 -8.21 -1.69 7.64
CA ARG A 172 -8.53 -0.25 7.68
C ARG A 172 -9.31 0.09 6.43
N PRO A 173 -10.42 0.86 6.55
CA PRO A 173 -11.21 1.25 5.39
C PRO A 173 -10.37 1.96 4.33
N SER A 174 -9.35 2.72 4.74
CA SER A 174 -8.35 3.37 3.85
C SER A 174 -7.64 2.44 2.88
N ASN A 175 -7.59 1.12 3.12
CA ASN A 175 -6.94 0.17 2.21
C ASN A 175 -7.92 -0.72 1.43
N LEU A 176 -9.23 -0.49 1.50
CA LEU A 176 -10.17 -1.22 0.64
C LEU A 176 -9.90 -0.99 -0.86
N GLY A 177 -10.52 -1.81 -1.69
CA GLY A 177 -10.38 -1.80 -3.14
C GLY A 177 -9.17 -2.62 -3.57
N THR A 178 -8.21 -1.96 -4.20
CA THR A 178 -6.97 -2.62 -4.66
C THR A 178 -6.04 -3.02 -3.51
N GLY A 179 -6.16 -2.33 -2.37
CA GLY A 179 -5.16 -2.33 -1.29
C GLY A 179 -3.80 -1.76 -1.71
N LEU A 180 -3.69 -1.27 -2.94
CA LEU A 180 -2.43 -0.89 -3.55
C LEU A 180 -1.85 0.34 -2.86
N GLN A 181 -0.54 0.33 -2.70
CA GLN A 181 0.22 1.54 -2.55
C GLN A 181 1.42 1.48 -3.48
N ALA A 182 1.31 2.31 -4.50
CA ALA A 182 2.29 2.50 -5.53
C ALA A 182 2.89 3.91 -5.43
N GLY A 183 4.21 4.02 -5.47
CA GLY A 183 4.86 5.32 -5.31
C GLY A 183 6.35 5.31 -5.59
N VAL A 184 6.95 6.49 -5.46
CA VAL A 184 8.38 6.75 -5.70
C VAL A 184 8.98 7.58 -4.56
N HIS A 185 10.27 7.40 -4.30
CA HIS A 185 11.06 8.43 -3.64
C HIS A 185 11.59 9.38 -4.70
N ILE A 186 11.22 10.66 -4.62
CA ILE A 186 11.61 11.69 -5.57
C ILE A 186 12.19 12.90 -4.83
N LYS A 187 13.26 13.46 -5.39
CA LYS A 187 13.93 14.66 -4.87
C LYS A 187 13.33 15.89 -5.55
N LEU A 188 12.64 16.73 -4.76
CA LEU A 188 11.95 17.95 -5.18
C LEU A 188 12.34 19.15 -4.28
N PRO A 189 13.62 19.57 -4.22
CA PRO A 189 14.07 20.66 -3.35
C PRO A 189 13.43 22.02 -3.66
N HIS A 190 13.04 22.28 -4.92
CA HIS A 190 12.41 23.52 -5.35
C HIS A 190 10.89 23.42 -5.25
N LEU A 191 10.26 22.47 -5.96
CA LEU A 191 8.81 22.28 -5.95
C LEU A 191 8.30 21.94 -4.56
N GLY A 192 9.08 21.18 -3.77
CA GLY A 192 8.75 20.84 -2.39
C GLY A 192 8.53 22.04 -1.46
N LYS A 193 9.07 23.22 -1.82
CA LYS A 193 8.92 24.49 -1.10
C LYS A 193 7.93 25.45 -1.76
N HIS A 194 7.48 25.13 -2.98
CA HIS A 194 6.61 26.00 -3.76
C HIS A 194 5.17 26.00 -3.21
N GLU A 195 4.54 27.17 -3.13
CA GLU A 195 3.19 27.34 -2.57
C GLU A 195 2.11 26.50 -3.27
N LYS A 196 2.29 26.26 -4.57
CA LYS A 196 1.37 25.44 -5.39
C LYS A 196 1.52 23.94 -5.22
N PHE A 197 2.54 23.45 -4.52
CA PHE A 197 2.79 22.00 -4.44
C PHE A 197 1.62 21.20 -3.83
N PRO A 198 0.96 21.64 -2.74
CA PRO A 198 -0.24 20.96 -2.24
C PRO A 198 -1.39 20.93 -3.25
N GLU A 199 -1.58 22.03 -4.01
CA GLU A 199 -2.62 22.13 -5.04
C GLU A 199 -2.33 21.17 -6.20
N VAL A 200 -1.09 21.15 -6.69
CA VAL A 200 -0.65 20.23 -7.76
C VAL A 200 -0.86 18.78 -7.35
N LEU A 201 -0.45 18.38 -6.14
CA LEU A 201 -0.66 17.03 -5.62
C LEU A 201 -2.15 16.67 -5.55
N LYS A 202 -3.00 17.59 -5.04
CA LYS A 202 -4.45 17.38 -4.97
C LYS A 202 -5.06 17.18 -6.36
N ARG A 203 -4.69 18.01 -7.33
CA ARG A 203 -5.18 17.90 -8.71
C ARG A 203 -4.73 16.62 -9.41
N LEU A 204 -3.54 16.13 -9.08
CA LEU A 204 -3.01 14.85 -9.56
C LEU A 204 -3.52 13.63 -8.80
N ARG A 205 -4.32 13.81 -7.74
CA ARG A 205 -4.74 12.75 -6.80
C ARG A 205 -3.56 12.01 -6.16
N LEU A 206 -2.47 12.72 -5.92
CA LEU A 206 -1.27 12.22 -5.28
C LEU A 206 -1.20 12.69 -3.82
N GLN A 207 -0.54 11.90 -2.99
CA GLN A 207 -0.18 12.22 -1.62
C GLN A 207 1.34 12.19 -1.46
N LYS A 208 1.86 13.06 -0.59
CA LYS A 208 3.27 13.06 -0.17
C LYS A 208 3.43 12.58 1.27
N ARG A 209 4.53 11.90 1.54
CA ARG A 209 5.01 11.54 2.89
C ARG A 209 6.50 11.88 3.00
N GLY A 210 7.00 11.93 4.24
CA GLY A 210 8.43 12.06 4.49
C GLY A 210 9.22 10.84 4.04
N THR A 211 10.54 10.94 4.08
CA THR A 211 11.47 9.94 3.53
C THR A 211 11.40 8.60 4.26
N GLY A 212 10.99 8.59 5.54
CA GLY A 212 10.77 7.39 6.34
C GLY A 212 9.33 6.87 6.32
N GLY A 213 8.44 7.46 5.51
CA GLY A 213 7.03 7.08 5.41
C GLY A 213 6.07 7.95 6.23
N VAL A 214 4.92 7.37 6.61
CA VAL A 214 3.81 8.09 7.26
C VAL A 214 4.27 8.73 8.57
N GLY A 215 4.04 10.04 8.72
CA GLY A 215 4.36 10.79 9.94
C GLY A 215 5.82 11.20 10.08
N THR A 216 6.68 10.90 9.10
CA THR A 216 8.08 11.35 9.08
C THR A 216 8.25 12.64 8.27
N ALA A 217 9.33 13.38 8.53
CA ALA A 217 9.71 14.57 7.75
C ALA A 217 10.38 14.19 6.42
N ALA A 218 10.28 15.08 5.42
CA ALA A 218 11.08 14.99 4.21
C ALA A 218 12.53 15.37 4.53
N VAL A 219 13.48 14.51 4.16
CA VAL A 219 14.91 14.73 4.37
C VAL A 219 15.52 15.23 3.08
N ARG A 220 16.19 16.39 3.10
CA ARG A 220 16.93 16.96 1.95
C ARG A 220 16.08 17.12 0.68
N GLY A 221 14.80 17.45 0.83
CA GLY A 221 13.86 17.62 -0.28
C GLY A 221 13.40 16.31 -0.92
N VAL A 222 13.64 15.16 -0.29
CA VAL A 222 13.17 13.85 -0.77
C VAL A 222 11.81 13.51 -0.17
N PHE A 223 10.84 13.23 -1.03
CA PHE A 223 9.47 12.88 -0.67
C PHE A 223 9.11 11.47 -1.16
N GLU A 224 8.33 10.73 -0.37
CA GLU A 224 7.57 9.58 -0.87
C GLU A 224 6.28 10.11 -1.51
N VAL A 225 6.16 10.00 -2.83
CA VAL A 225 4.97 10.40 -3.59
C VAL A 225 4.25 9.15 -4.07
N SER A 226 2.94 9.06 -3.79
CA SER A 226 2.09 7.92 -4.16
C SER A 226 0.67 8.40 -4.50
N HIS A 227 -0.14 7.56 -5.14
CA HIS A 227 -1.57 7.85 -5.31
C HIS A 227 -2.29 7.93 -3.96
N ALA A 228 -3.33 8.77 -3.86
CA ALA A 228 -4.13 8.93 -2.66
C ALA A 228 -5.26 7.89 -2.55
N ASP A 229 -5.86 7.54 -3.68
CA ASP A 229 -7.04 6.67 -3.76
C ASP A 229 -6.69 5.18 -3.79
N ARG A 230 -7.65 4.31 -3.49
CA ARG A 230 -7.45 2.84 -3.53
C ARG A 230 -8.68 2.04 -3.92
N LEU A 231 -9.84 2.60 -3.59
CA LEU A 231 -11.17 2.13 -3.99
C LEU A 231 -11.61 2.89 -5.24
N GLY A 232 -12.50 2.29 -6.04
CA GLY A 232 -13.03 2.84 -7.29
C GLY A 232 -12.11 2.90 -8.51
N PHE A 233 -10.83 2.59 -8.36
CA PHE A 233 -9.86 2.49 -9.46
C PHE A 233 -9.19 1.12 -9.47
N SER A 234 -8.89 0.61 -10.65
CA SER A 234 -8.04 -0.57 -10.83
C SER A 234 -6.60 -0.30 -10.45
N GLU A 235 -5.83 -1.36 -10.20
CA GLU A 235 -4.41 -1.25 -9.90
C GLU A 235 -3.67 -0.48 -11.01
N VAL A 236 -3.99 -0.77 -12.28
CA VAL A 236 -3.40 -0.11 -13.46
C VAL A 236 -3.68 1.38 -13.50
N GLU A 237 -4.93 1.79 -13.27
CA GLU A 237 -5.30 3.20 -13.26
C GLU A 237 -4.52 3.95 -12.16
N LEU A 238 -4.43 3.37 -10.96
CA LEU A 238 -3.66 3.94 -9.85
C LEU A 238 -2.17 4.03 -10.15
N VAL A 239 -1.61 3.00 -10.78
CA VAL A 239 -0.22 3.00 -11.26
C VAL A 239 0.00 4.14 -12.24
N GLN A 240 -0.82 4.23 -13.28
CA GLN A 240 -0.68 5.22 -14.34
C GLN A 240 -0.81 6.65 -13.79
N MET A 241 -1.68 6.88 -12.80
CA MET A 241 -1.76 8.16 -12.11
C MET A 241 -0.42 8.57 -11.46
N VAL A 242 0.28 7.63 -10.81
CA VAL A 242 1.59 7.89 -10.23
C VAL A 242 2.61 8.21 -11.32
N VAL A 243 2.61 7.46 -12.41
CA VAL A 243 3.57 7.64 -13.51
C VAL A 243 3.44 9.01 -14.15
N ASP A 244 2.22 9.38 -14.53
CA ASP A 244 1.95 10.66 -15.18
C ASP A 244 2.22 11.81 -14.23
N GLY A 245 1.79 11.68 -12.98
CA GLY A 245 2.00 12.71 -11.97
C GLY A 245 3.47 12.91 -11.66
N VAL A 246 4.25 11.83 -11.51
CA VAL A 246 5.71 11.90 -11.26
C VAL A 246 6.43 12.55 -12.44
N LYS A 247 6.09 12.21 -13.69
CA LYS A 247 6.66 12.87 -14.88
C LYS A 247 6.44 14.38 -14.84
N LEU A 248 5.22 14.83 -14.54
CA LEU A 248 4.91 16.25 -14.42
C LEU A 248 5.66 16.91 -13.27
N LEU A 249 5.74 16.26 -12.10
CA LEU A 249 6.50 16.80 -10.95
C LEU A 249 7.99 16.98 -11.28
N ILE A 250 8.59 16.07 -12.07
CA ILE A 250 9.98 16.20 -12.55
C ILE A 250 10.11 17.40 -13.48
N GLU A 251 9.20 17.57 -14.44
CA GLU A 251 9.23 18.73 -15.35
C GLU A 251 9.12 20.06 -14.59
N MET A 252 8.19 20.14 -13.63
CA MET A 252 8.02 21.32 -12.79
C MET A 252 9.27 21.61 -11.95
N GLU A 253 9.91 20.58 -11.39
CA GLU A 253 11.17 20.73 -10.65
C GLU A 253 12.29 21.28 -11.54
N GLN A 254 12.45 20.74 -12.75
CA GLN A 254 13.46 21.19 -13.71
C GLN A 254 13.26 22.64 -14.15
N ARG A 255 12.01 23.09 -14.33
CA ARG A 255 11.72 24.51 -14.62
C ARG A 255 12.09 25.41 -13.45
N LEU A 256 11.74 25.03 -12.23
CA LEU A 256 12.08 25.81 -11.04
C LEU A 256 13.59 25.87 -10.77
N GLU A 257 14.32 24.80 -11.08
CA GLU A 257 15.79 24.78 -11.03
C GLU A 257 16.41 25.82 -11.99
N GLN A 258 15.77 26.06 -13.13
CA GLN A 258 16.16 27.07 -14.12
C GLN A 258 15.60 28.48 -13.80
N GLY A 259 14.90 28.65 -12.68
CA GLY A 259 14.27 29.94 -12.30
C GLY A 259 13.03 30.30 -13.13
N GLN A 260 12.43 29.34 -13.83
CA GLN A 260 11.25 29.54 -14.66
C GLN A 260 9.96 29.33 -13.86
N ALA A 261 8.89 30.01 -14.28
CA ALA A 261 7.56 29.83 -13.69
C ALA A 261 6.92 28.51 -14.11
N ILE A 262 5.99 28.01 -13.28
CA ILE A 262 5.29 26.73 -13.47
C ILE A 262 3.75 26.87 -13.52
N HIS A 263 3.24 28.10 -13.65
CA HIS A 263 1.80 28.37 -13.60
C HIS A 263 1.02 27.67 -14.72
N ASP A 264 1.64 27.56 -15.90
CA ASP A 264 1.12 26.87 -17.08
C ASP A 264 1.16 25.34 -16.96
N LEU A 265 1.98 24.81 -16.03
CA LEU A 265 2.09 23.37 -15.75
C LEU A 265 1.13 22.89 -14.66
N VAL A 266 0.35 23.77 -14.03
CA VAL A 266 -0.63 23.35 -13.02
C VAL A 266 -1.73 22.53 -13.70
N PRO A 267 -1.87 21.22 -13.38
CA PRO A 267 -2.75 20.33 -14.13
C PRO A 267 -4.22 20.66 -13.86
N ALA A 268 -5.14 20.18 -14.71
CA ALA A 268 -6.56 20.15 -14.38
C ALA A 268 -6.83 19.18 -13.21
N GLN A 269 -7.98 19.33 -12.53
CA GLN A 269 -8.38 18.38 -11.50
C GLN A 269 -8.70 17.02 -12.14
N LYS A 270 -8.01 15.97 -11.70
CA LYS A 270 -8.34 14.57 -12.01
C LYS A 270 -9.38 14.01 -11.05
#